data_AF-A0A5E4KY52-F1
#
_entry.id   AF-A0A5E4KY52-F1
#
_cell.length_a   1.000
_cell.length_b   1.000
_cell.length_c   1.000
_cell.angle_alpha   90.00
_cell.angle_beta   90.00
_cell.angle_gamma   90.00
#
_symmetry.space_group_name_H-M   'P 1'
#
loop_
_entity.id
_entity.type
_entity.pdbx_description
1 polymer ?
#
loop_
_entity_poly.entity_id
_entity_poly.type
_entity_poly.pdbx_seq_one_letter_code
_entity_poly.pdbx_strand_id
1 'polypeptide(L)'
;MIWAINKDGGVQDLSSFIAAWVTPRDLEVQKLIHSAAENPEAKSIGGIVGYQNVKKSRAHNEEMVAPATNLVYITRHLRQGASLSGALKFVSGGANNDINFYFLDSSNFVLFKDGKSFEYHIEGLRASSGYHFNFVSPEENDYYLVFDNRFSTFSDKRVGIAVNIETPLSQKEIVELQAKAIYETIKQNGMNYVNTTVSFAPGNSQRVKRPSDTIKLKGGNCIDGSVLFASCFEAIGGFEPLIVITSGHAFVGLRTWVDSNNYIFIETTAVGSSNFEKALMSQEYVFSIYKEGLKFIDIKKARELGIKPLT
;
A
#
# COMPACT_ATOMS: atom_id res chain seq x y z
N MET A 1 3.82 4.85 31.83
CA MET A 1 2.40 4.44 31.81
C MET A 1 1.59 5.49 32.55
N ILE A 2 0.49 5.99 31.98
CA ILE A 2 -0.23 7.16 32.52
C ILE A 2 -1.31 6.67 33.47
N TRP A 3 -1.08 6.90 34.77
CA TRP A 3 -2.02 6.54 35.82
C TRP A 3 -2.30 7.74 36.71
N ALA A 4 -3.52 7.83 37.23
CA ALA A 4 -3.78 8.66 38.40
C ALA A 4 -3.85 7.78 39.66
N ILE A 5 -3.30 8.30 40.76
CA ILE A 5 -3.56 7.74 42.09
C ILE A 5 -4.79 8.47 42.62
N ASN A 6 -5.87 7.72 42.80
CA ASN A 6 -7.09 8.21 43.39
C ASN A 6 -6.87 8.52 44.89
N LYS A 7 -7.76 9.34 45.47
CA LYS A 7 -7.67 9.73 46.89
C LYS A 7 -7.74 8.55 47.87
N ASP A 8 -8.27 7.41 47.42
CA ASP A 8 -8.37 6.15 48.17
C ASP A 8 -7.16 5.23 47.98
N GLY A 9 -6.14 5.66 47.23
CA GLY A 9 -4.97 4.85 46.89
C GLY A 9 -5.18 3.91 45.69
N GLY A 10 -6.36 3.91 45.07
CA GLY A 10 -6.62 3.17 43.83
C GLY A 10 -5.86 3.75 42.64
N VAL A 11 -5.46 2.90 41.70
CA VAL A 11 -4.78 3.34 40.46
C VAL A 11 -5.78 3.35 39.31
N GLN A 12 -6.00 4.50 38.69
CA GLN A 12 -6.87 4.64 37.52
C GLN A 12 -6.03 4.69 36.23
N ASP A 13 -6.41 3.88 35.23
CA ASP A 13 -5.83 3.97 33.89
C ASP A 13 -6.31 5.20 33.15
N LEU A 14 -5.37 6.09 32.82
CA LEU A 14 -5.64 7.29 32.05
C LEU A 14 -4.95 7.25 30.67
N SER A 15 -4.47 6.08 30.24
CA SER A 15 -3.81 5.93 28.94
C SER A 15 -4.67 6.39 27.76
N SER A 16 -6.00 6.26 27.82
CA SER A 16 -6.90 6.74 26.77
C SER A 16 -6.85 8.26 26.55
N PHE A 17 -6.50 9.05 27.57
CA PHE A 17 -6.40 10.51 27.46
C PHE A 17 -5.21 10.98 26.61
N ILE A 18 -4.27 10.09 26.29
CA ILE A 18 -3.22 10.38 25.29
C ILE A 18 -3.85 10.74 23.94
N ALA A 19 -5.02 10.21 23.62
CA ALA A 19 -5.75 10.59 22.41
C ALA A 19 -6.08 12.10 22.35
N ALA A 20 -6.06 12.84 23.46
CA ALA A 20 -6.20 14.29 23.44
C ALA A 20 -4.99 14.99 22.79
N TRP A 21 -3.78 14.40 22.86
CA TRP A 21 -2.59 14.92 22.18
C TRP A 21 -2.59 14.65 20.67
N VAL A 22 -3.53 13.83 20.18
CA VAL A 22 -3.75 13.67 18.76
C VAL A 22 -4.57 14.87 18.28
N THR A 23 -3.91 15.80 17.60
CA THR A 23 -4.44 17.11 17.19
C THR A 23 -4.51 17.21 15.66
N PRO A 24 -5.49 16.56 15.02
CA PRO A 24 -5.55 16.46 13.56
C PRO A 24 -5.75 17.81 12.87
N ARG A 25 -6.38 18.78 13.54
CA ARG A 25 -6.68 20.11 13.00
C ARG A 25 -5.59 21.15 13.28
N ASP A 26 -4.46 20.76 13.88
CA ASP A 26 -3.32 21.65 14.08
C ASP A 26 -2.74 22.11 12.73
N LEU A 27 -2.40 23.39 12.62
CA LEU A 27 -1.95 24.00 11.37
C LEU A 27 -0.67 23.35 10.81
N GLU A 28 0.27 22.99 11.67
CA GLU A 28 1.52 22.35 11.23
C GLU A 28 1.29 20.91 10.78
N VAL A 29 0.37 20.20 11.44
CA VAL A 29 -0.09 18.87 10.98
C VAL A 29 -0.74 18.97 9.60
N GLN A 30 -1.62 19.95 9.39
CA GLN A 30 -2.29 20.16 8.10
C GLN A 30 -1.30 20.50 6.97
N LYS A 31 -0.34 21.40 7.23
CA LYS A 31 0.75 21.70 6.27
C LYS A 31 1.56 20.46 5.92
N LEU A 32 1.84 19.61 6.90
CA LEU A 32 2.61 18.39 6.68
C LEU A 32 1.86 17.43 5.75
N ILE A 33 0.56 17.21 5.97
CA ILE A 33 -0.26 16.35 5.11
C ILE A 33 -0.33 16.90 3.69
N HIS A 34 -0.47 18.22 3.55
CA HIS A 34 -0.45 18.86 2.24
C HIS A 34 0.87 18.60 1.51
N SER A 35 2.01 18.76 2.19
CA SER A 35 3.32 18.41 1.62
C SER A 35 3.46 16.92 1.30
N ALA A 36 2.88 16.04 2.11
CA ALA A 36 2.91 14.60 1.87
C ALA A 36 2.05 14.18 0.66
N ALA A 37 0.96 14.90 0.38
CA ALA A 37 0.17 14.67 -0.83
C ALA A 37 0.96 14.93 -2.12
N GLU A 38 2.04 15.72 -2.04
CA GLU A 38 2.94 15.95 -3.17
C GLU A 38 3.93 14.80 -3.43
N ASN A 39 4.02 13.81 -2.52
CA ASN A 39 4.90 12.65 -2.66
C ASN A 39 4.53 11.83 -3.92
N PRO A 40 5.52 11.40 -4.75
CA PRO A 40 5.25 10.61 -5.96
C PRO A 40 4.45 9.33 -5.72
N GLU A 41 4.66 8.65 -4.59
CA GLU A 41 3.94 7.43 -4.25
C GLU A 41 2.47 7.72 -3.93
N ALA A 42 2.19 8.80 -3.18
CA ALA A 42 0.83 9.27 -2.93
C ALA A 42 0.15 9.69 -4.24
N LYS A 43 0.82 10.49 -5.09
CA LYS A 43 0.29 10.86 -6.40
C LYS A 43 -0.03 9.66 -7.28
N SER A 44 0.77 8.60 -7.21
CA SER A 44 0.55 7.37 -7.98
C SER A 44 -0.74 6.61 -7.64
N ILE A 45 -1.40 6.99 -6.53
CA ILE A 45 -2.65 6.40 -6.05
C ILE A 45 -3.77 7.43 -5.88
N GLY A 46 -3.65 8.60 -6.53
CA GLY A 46 -4.68 9.65 -6.46
C GLY A 46 -4.58 10.57 -5.24
N GLY A 47 -3.46 10.53 -4.50
CA GLY A 47 -3.19 11.38 -3.35
C GLY A 47 -3.37 10.68 -2.00
N ILE A 48 -3.45 11.48 -0.93
CA ILE A 48 -3.67 11.01 0.44
C ILE A 48 -5.13 11.30 0.82
N VAL A 49 -5.98 10.27 0.75
CA VAL A 49 -7.44 10.40 0.94
C VAL A 49 -8.01 9.36 1.92
N GLY A 50 -7.18 8.51 2.51
CA GLY A 50 -7.60 7.48 3.45
C GLY A 50 -7.97 6.18 2.74
N TYR A 51 -8.98 5.45 3.23
CA TYR A 51 -9.45 4.22 2.60
C TYR A 51 -10.11 4.51 1.24
N GLN A 52 -9.48 4.03 0.17
CA GLN A 52 -9.97 4.14 -1.21
C GLN A 52 -9.57 2.90 -2.01
N ASN A 53 -10.37 2.51 -2.99
CA ASN A 53 -9.98 1.46 -3.94
C ASN A 53 -9.13 2.07 -5.04
N VAL A 54 -7.94 1.53 -5.26
CA VAL A 54 -6.98 2.05 -6.24
C VAL A 54 -6.57 0.95 -7.19
N LYS A 55 -6.49 1.29 -8.48
CA LYS A 55 -5.86 0.46 -9.51
C LYS A 55 -4.62 1.16 -10.06
N LYS A 56 -3.54 0.41 -10.27
CA LYS A 56 -2.37 0.91 -11.01
C LYS A 56 -2.44 0.45 -12.45
N SER A 57 -2.33 1.41 -13.38
CA SER A 57 -2.28 1.14 -14.82
C SER A 57 -0.84 1.00 -15.29
N ARG A 58 -0.55 0.00 -16.12
CA ARG A 58 0.73 -0.18 -16.81
C ARG A 58 0.49 -0.52 -18.28
N ALA A 59 1.06 0.29 -19.16
CA ALA A 59 1.05 0.05 -20.59
C ALA A 59 2.33 -0.70 -21.01
N HIS A 60 2.15 -1.72 -21.85
CA HIS A 60 3.22 -2.51 -22.44
C HIS A 60 3.03 -2.55 -23.94
N ASN A 61 4.10 -2.27 -24.68
CA ASN A 61 4.14 -2.46 -26.13
C ASN A 61 5.25 -3.45 -26.44
N GLU A 62 4.96 -4.45 -27.24
CA GLU A 62 5.92 -5.46 -27.65
C GLU A 62 5.81 -5.71 -29.14
N GLU A 63 6.95 -6.00 -29.76
CA GLU A 63 7.04 -6.47 -31.15
C GLU A 63 7.77 -7.80 -31.17
N MET A 64 7.30 -8.70 -32.01
CA MET A 64 7.89 -10.03 -32.15
C MET A 64 7.74 -10.56 -33.56
N VAL A 65 8.52 -11.61 -33.86
CA VAL A 65 8.42 -12.37 -35.10
C VAL A 65 7.94 -13.77 -34.75
N ALA A 66 6.80 -14.18 -35.29
CA ALA A 66 6.31 -15.55 -35.23
C ALA A 66 6.78 -16.29 -36.50
N PRO A 67 7.76 -17.21 -36.41
CA PRO A 67 8.27 -17.90 -37.59
C PRO A 67 7.21 -18.75 -38.28
N ALA A 68 7.33 -18.98 -39.58
CA ALA A 68 6.50 -19.94 -40.30
C ALA A 68 6.56 -21.31 -39.60
N THR A 69 5.43 -22.02 -39.56
CA THR A 69 5.29 -23.34 -38.93
C THR A 69 5.56 -23.37 -37.42
N ASN A 70 5.69 -22.21 -36.77
CA ASN A 70 6.01 -22.10 -35.35
C ASN A 70 5.09 -21.10 -34.64
N LEU A 71 5.28 -20.96 -33.33
CA LEU A 71 4.58 -20.00 -32.49
C LEU A 71 5.56 -19.24 -31.61
N VAL A 72 5.13 -18.09 -31.12
CA VAL A 72 5.80 -17.34 -30.05
C VAL A 72 4.76 -16.93 -29.01
N TYR A 73 5.19 -16.64 -27.79
CA TYR A 73 4.29 -16.18 -26.74
C TYR A 73 5.00 -15.24 -25.78
N ILE A 74 4.20 -14.42 -25.12
CA ILE A 74 4.64 -13.58 -24.00
C ILE A 74 3.83 -13.93 -22.76
N THR A 75 4.46 -13.82 -21.59
CA THR A 75 3.83 -14.15 -20.31
C THR A 75 3.50 -12.86 -19.55
N ARG A 76 2.36 -12.88 -18.85
CA ARG A 76 1.94 -11.84 -17.92
C ARG A 76 1.39 -12.47 -16.66
N HIS A 77 1.98 -12.11 -15.53
CA HIS A 77 1.43 -12.41 -14.23
C HIS A 77 0.34 -11.40 -13.91
N LEU A 78 -0.89 -11.86 -13.66
CA LEU A 78 -2.03 -11.01 -13.32
C LEU A 78 -2.57 -11.42 -11.95
N ARG A 79 -2.72 -10.43 -11.06
CA ARG A 79 -3.43 -10.61 -9.78
C ARG A 79 -4.93 -10.81 -10.03
N GLN A 80 -5.61 -11.44 -9.07
CA GLN A 80 -7.07 -11.51 -9.07
C GLN A 80 -7.69 -10.11 -9.24
N GLY A 81 -8.69 -10.02 -10.12
CA GLY A 81 -9.38 -8.78 -10.45
C GLY A 81 -8.60 -7.80 -11.33
N ALA A 82 -7.36 -8.10 -11.71
CA ALA A 82 -6.63 -7.30 -12.68
C ALA A 82 -7.30 -7.37 -14.06
N SER A 83 -7.47 -6.23 -14.71
CA SER A 83 -7.99 -6.17 -16.07
C SER A 83 -6.86 -5.96 -17.06
N LEU A 84 -6.82 -6.80 -18.09
CA LEU A 84 -5.91 -6.71 -19.21
C LEU A 84 -6.72 -6.35 -20.45
N SER A 85 -6.34 -5.29 -21.14
CA SER A 85 -6.96 -4.84 -22.39
C SER A 85 -5.89 -4.55 -23.42
N GLY A 86 -6.18 -4.70 -24.70
CA GLY A 86 -5.15 -4.47 -25.71
C GLY A 86 -5.63 -4.66 -27.13
N ALA A 87 -4.67 -4.50 -28.04
CA ALA A 87 -4.88 -4.76 -29.45
C ALA A 87 -3.60 -5.22 -30.14
N LEU A 88 -3.75 -6.00 -31.21
CA LEU A 88 -2.70 -6.23 -32.19
C LEU A 88 -2.50 -4.93 -32.98
N LYS A 89 -1.43 -4.19 -32.66
CA LYS A 89 -1.09 -2.91 -33.28
C LYS A 89 -0.81 -3.07 -34.77
N PHE A 90 -0.07 -4.12 -35.11
CA PHE A 90 0.12 -4.53 -36.48
C PHE A 90 0.34 -6.04 -36.55
N VAL A 91 -0.09 -6.64 -37.63
CA VAL A 91 0.27 -7.98 -38.07
C VAL A 91 0.69 -7.84 -39.53
N SER A 92 1.85 -8.35 -39.89
CA SER A 92 2.37 -8.24 -41.25
C SER A 92 3.21 -9.46 -41.63
N GLY A 93 3.23 -9.78 -42.91
CA GLY A 93 3.95 -10.92 -43.47
C GLY A 93 3.01 -11.92 -44.12
N GLY A 94 3.44 -12.51 -45.24
CA GLY A 94 2.62 -13.37 -46.10
C GLY A 94 1.45 -12.64 -46.79
N ALA A 95 0.54 -13.40 -47.41
CA ALA A 95 -0.52 -12.84 -48.25
C ALA A 95 -1.62 -12.09 -47.47
N ASN A 96 -1.98 -12.56 -46.27
CA ASN A 96 -3.17 -12.11 -45.54
C ASN A 96 -2.89 -11.22 -44.33
N ASN A 97 -1.61 -11.03 -43.94
CA ASN A 97 -1.23 -10.23 -42.76
C ASN A 97 -2.01 -10.61 -41.48
N ASP A 98 -2.11 -11.92 -41.22
CA ASP A 98 -2.89 -12.52 -40.13
C ASP A 98 -2.06 -13.43 -39.22
N ILE A 99 -2.56 -13.67 -38.01
CA ILE A 99 -1.98 -14.55 -37.00
C ILE A 99 -3.10 -15.20 -36.17
N ASN A 100 -2.91 -16.43 -35.69
CA ASN A 100 -3.82 -16.99 -34.68
C ASN A 100 -3.35 -16.46 -33.33
N PHE A 101 -4.24 -15.77 -32.63
CA PHE A 101 -3.97 -15.19 -31.33
C PHE A 101 -4.79 -15.90 -30.25
N TYR A 102 -4.14 -16.36 -29.19
CA TYR A 102 -4.80 -16.95 -28.04
C TYR A 102 -4.36 -16.30 -26.75
N PHE A 103 -5.27 -16.16 -25.80
CA PHE A 103 -4.96 -15.80 -24.43
C PHE A 103 -5.33 -16.97 -23.51
N LEU A 104 -4.33 -17.56 -22.87
CA LEU A 104 -4.45 -18.79 -22.09
C LEU A 104 -3.93 -18.56 -20.67
N ASP A 105 -4.51 -19.23 -19.68
CA ASP A 105 -3.89 -19.37 -18.36
C ASP A 105 -2.81 -20.49 -18.39
N SER A 106 -2.12 -20.69 -17.27
CA SER A 106 -1.07 -21.69 -17.12
C SER A 106 -1.51 -23.12 -17.45
N SER A 107 -2.69 -23.55 -17.00
CA SER A 107 -3.15 -24.93 -17.20
C SER A 107 -3.51 -25.17 -18.67
N ASN A 108 -4.25 -24.24 -19.29
CA ASN A 108 -4.61 -24.33 -20.70
C ASN A 108 -3.42 -24.17 -21.63
N PHE A 109 -2.41 -23.37 -21.27
CA PHE A 109 -1.18 -23.25 -22.05
C PHE A 109 -0.38 -24.55 -22.10
N VAL A 110 -0.34 -25.32 -21.01
CA VAL A 110 0.29 -26.66 -21.00
C VAL A 110 -0.46 -27.61 -21.94
N LEU A 111 -1.79 -27.66 -21.84
CA LEU A 111 -2.62 -28.49 -22.72
C LEU A 111 -2.45 -28.11 -24.20
N PHE A 112 -2.41 -26.82 -24.51
CA PHE A 112 -2.17 -26.28 -25.84
C PHE A 112 -0.83 -26.74 -26.43
N LYS A 113 0.27 -26.67 -25.65
CA LYS A 113 1.59 -27.12 -26.09
C LYS A 113 1.64 -28.63 -26.33
N ASP A 114 0.92 -29.40 -25.51
CA ASP A 114 0.82 -30.85 -25.62
C ASP A 114 -0.11 -31.32 -26.76
N GLY A 115 -0.77 -30.40 -27.47
CA GLY A 115 -1.76 -30.73 -28.51
C GLY A 115 -3.02 -31.40 -27.96
N LYS A 116 -3.32 -31.23 -26.68
CA LYS A 116 -4.54 -31.71 -26.02
C LYS A 116 -5.66 -30.69 -26.18
N SER A 117 -6.89 -31.08 -25.85
CA SER A 117 -8.01 -30.14 -25.75
C SER A 117 -7.74 -29.14 -24.64
N PHE A 118 -8.01 -27.86 -24.91
CA PHE A 118 -7.83 -26.74 -23.98
C PHE A 118 -8.95 -25.71 -24.21
N GLU A 119 -9.12 -24.80 -23.25
CA GLU A 119 -10.00 -23.66 -23.37
C GLU A 119 -9.18 -22.37 -23.50
N TYR A 120 -9.75 -21.39 -24.18
CA TYR A 120 -9.16 -20.06 -24.31
C TYR A 120 -9.96 -19.04 -23.50
N HIS A 121 -9.27 -18.05 -22.94
CA HIS A 121 -9.91 -16.85 -22.41
C HIS A 121 -10.24 -15.87 -23.53
N ILE A 122 -9.38 -15.81 -24.56
CA ILE A 122 -9.58 -15.02 -25.79
C ILE A 122 -9.09 -15.85 -26.98
N GLU A 123 -9.88 -15.89 -28.05
CA GLU A 123 -9.51 -16.48 -29.34
C GLU A 123 -9.66 -15.46 -30.48
N GLY A 124 -8.58 -15.28 -31.25
CA GLY A 124 -8.56 -14.53 -32.49
C GLY A 124 -7.97 -15.37 -33.62
N LEU A 125 -8.80 -16.18 -34.27
CA LEU A 125 -8.38 -16.95 -35.44
C LEU A 125 -8.14 -16.03 -36.64
N ARG A 126 -6.99 -16.16 -37.29
CA ARG A 126 -6.58 -15.31 -38.42
C ARG A 126 -6.73 -13.81 -38.10
N ALA A 127 -6.49 -13.42 -36.85
CA ALA A 127 -6.56 -12.04 -36.40
C ALA A 127 -5.55 -11.16 -37.15
N SER A 128 -6.00 -9.98 -37.56
CA SER A 128 -5.20 -8.98 -38.26
C SER A 128 -4.86 -7.78 -37.36
N SER A 129 -4.11 -6.83 -37.91
CA SER A 129 -3.95 -5.50 -37.32
C SER A 129 -5.31 -4.92 -36.90
N GLY A 130 -5.39 -4.38 -35.68
CA GLY A 130 -6.61 -3.84 -35.11
C GLY A 130 -7.51 -4.85 -34.41
N TYR A 131 -7.09 -6.11 -34.22
CA TYR A 131 -7.82 -7.04 -33.36
C TYR A 131 -7.71 -6.59 -31.89
N HIS A 132 -8.85 -6.34 -31.23
CA HIS A 132 -8.91 -5.87 -29.83
C HIS A 132 -9.36 -7.01 -28.90
N PHE A 133 -8.92 -6.94 -27.66
CA PHE A 133 -9.27 -7.91 -26.64
C PHE A 133 -9.28 -7.29 -25.25
N ASN A 134 -10.04 -7.91 -24.36
CA ASN A 134 -10.11 -7.55 -22.95
C ASN A 134 -10.35 -8.79 -22.11
N PHE A 135 -9.83 -8.78 -20.89
CA PHE A 135 -9.91 -9.88 -19.94
C PHE A 135 -9.85 -9.33 -18.51
N VAL A 136 -10.52 -10.00 -17.58
CA VAL A 136 -10.41 -9.74 -16.14
C VAL A 136 -10.02 -11.04 -15.46
N SER A 137 -8.90 -11.01 -14.73
CA SER A 137 -8.34 -12.18 -14.08
C SER A 137 -9.26 -12.68 -12.97
N PRO A 138 -9.83 -13.90 -13.04
CA PRO A 138 -10.66 -14.45 -11.98
C PRO A 138 -9.85 -14.80 -10.72
N GLU A 139 -8.56 -15.11 -10.90
CA GLU A 139 -7.62 -15.49 -9.85
C GLU A 139 -6.21 -14.96 -10.18
N GLU A 140 -5.29 -15.02 -9.22
CA GLU A 140 -3.89 -14.70 -9.44
C GLU A 140 -3.20 -15.86 -10.18
N ASN A 141 -2.72 -15.60 -11.40
CA ASN A 141 -2.15 -16.65 -12.27
C ASN A 141 -1.19 -16.02 -13.30
N ASP A 142 -0.37 -16.87 -13.91
CA ASP A 142 0.35 -16.54 -15.13
C ASP A 142 -0.53 -16.78 -16.36
N TYR A 143 -0.52 -15.81 -17.27
CA TYR A 143 -1.24 -15.85 -18.53
C TYR A 143 -0.30 -15.70 -19.71
N TYR A 144 -0.69 -16.30 -20.83
CA TYR A 144 0.12 -16.44 -22.02
C TYR A 144 -0.63 -15.83 -23.21
N LEU A 145 -0.05 -14.79 -23.80
CA LEU A 145 -0.49 -14.25 -25.08
C LEU A 145 0.29 -15.00 -26.16
N VAL A 146 -0.38 -15.92 -26.83
CA VAL A 146 0.19 -16.83 -27.82
C VAL A 146 -0.09 -16.31 -29.22
N PHE A 147 0.96 -16.25 -30.04
CA PHE A 147 0.94 -15.88 -31.45
C PHE A 147 1.34 -17.09 -32.26
N ASP A 148 0.34 -17.82 -32.75
CA ASP A 148 0.50 -19.09 -33.43
C ASP A 148 0.50 -18.89 -34.96
N ASN A 149 1.64 -19.12 -35.58
CA ASN A 149 1.84 -19.05 -37.02
C ASN A 149 2.05 -20.46 -37.63
N ARG A 150 1.66 -21.53 -36.92
CA ARG A 150 1.83 -22.91 -37.41
C ARG A 150 1.03 -23.19 -38.68
N PHE A 151 0.01 -22.39 -38.97
CA PHE A 151 -0.77 -22.48 -40.22
C PHE A 151 -0.03 -21.93 -41.45
N SER A 152 1.02 -21.12 -41.29
CA SER A 152 1.80 -20.55 -42.40
C SER A 152 2.99 -21.45 -42.69
N THR A 153 3.12 -21.90 -43.94
CA THR A 153 4.19 -22.82 -44.34
C THR A 153 5.47 -22.13 -44.79
N PHE A 154 5.40 -20.85 -45.20
CA PHE A 154 6.54 -20.17 -45.87
C PHE A 154 6.82 -18.75 -45.37
N SER A 155 5.89 -18.14 -44.63
CA SER A 155 6.03 -16.72 -44.24
C SER A 155 6.00 -16.54 -42.72
N ASP A 156 7.06 -15.92 -42.21
CA ASP A 156 7.09 -15.39 -40.85
C ASP A 156 6.11 -14.21 -40.74
N LYS A 157 5.57 -14.01 -39.54
CA LYS A 157 4.72 -12.85 -39.22
C LYS A 157 5.45 -11.94 -38.26
N ARG A 158 5.46 -10.65 -38.54
CA ARG A 158 5.80 -9.63 -37.56
C ARG A 158 4.51 -9.17 -36.88
N VAL A 159 4.50 -9.20 -35.56
CA VAL A 159 3.35 -8.82 -34.74
C VAL A 159 3.78 -7.76 -33.75
N GLY A 160 3.08 -6.62 -33.75
CA GLY A 160 3.14 -5.62 -32.70
C GLY A 160 1.88 -5.72 -31.85
N ILE A 161 2.03 -5.68 -30.52
CA ILE A 161 0.92 -5.72 -29.58
C ILE A 161 1.05 -4.59 -28.56
N ALA A 162 -0.09 -3.98 -28.22
CA ALA A 162 -0.19 -3.04 -27.12
C ALA A 162 -1.16 -3.59 -26.07
N VAL A 163 -0.75 -3.59 -24.82
CA VAL A 163 -1.53 -4.09 -23.69
C VAL A 163 -1.52 -3.06 -22.56
N ASN A 164 -2.69 -2.72 -22.03
CA ASN A 164 -2.85 -2.00 -20.78
C ASN A 164 -3.34 -2.94 -19.69
N ILE A 165 -2.65 -2.96 -18.56
CA ILE A 165 -2.98 -3.76 -17.38
C ILE A 165 -3.35 -2.81 -16.25
N GLU A 166 -4.56 -2.94 -15.72
CA GLU A 166 -4.97 -2.28 -14.48
C GLU A 166 -4.99 -3.31 -13.35
N THR A 167 -4.10 -3.15 -12.37
CA THR A 167 -3.99 -4.05 -11.23
C THR A 167 -4.63 -3.40 -10.00
N PRO A 168 -5.67 -4.01 -9.38
CA PRO A 168 -6.15 -3.54 -8.09
C PRO A 168 -5.08 -3.71 -7.01
N LEU A 169 -4.89 -2.67 -6.20
CA LEU A 169 -4.03 -2.76 -5.02
C LEU A 169 -4.80 -3.39 -3.87
N SER A 170 -4.09 -4.15 -3.04
CA SER A 170 -4.65 -4.63 -1.77
C SER A 170 -4.87 -3.45 -0.82
N GLN A 171 -5.82 -3.62 0.10
CA GLN A 171 -6.14 -2.64 1.14
C GLN A 171 -4.88 -2.23 1.92
N LYS A 172 -4.04 -3.21 2.28
CA LYS A 172 -2.77 -2.99 2.98
C LYS A 172 -1.79 -2.15 2.15
N GLU A 173 -1.58 -2.46 0.87
CA GLU A 173 -0.70 -1.68 -0.01
C GLU A 173 -1.15 -0.21 -0.11
N ILE A 174 -2.46 0.04 -0.17
CA ILE A 174 -3.03 1.41 -0.25
C ILE A 174 -2.74 2.20 1.02
N VAL A 175 -2.90 1.56 2.19
CA VAL A 175 -2.60 2.18 3.49
C VAL A 175 -1.09 2.42 3.64
N GLU A 176 -0.26 1.45 3.26
CA GLU A 176 1.21 1.57 3.34
C GLU A 176 1.76 2.68 2.45
N LEU A 177 1.26 2.83 1.22
CA LEU A 177 1.71 3.90 0.32
C LEU A 177 1.41 5.31 0.88
N GLN A 178 0.24 5.49 1.51
CA GLN A 178 -0.10 6.77 2.14
C GLN A 178 0.68 7.00 3.44
N ALA A 179 0.86 5.95 4.25
CA ALA A 179 1.68 6.03 5.45
C ALA A 179 3.15 6.33 5.13
N LYS A 180 3.67 5.75 4.05
CA LYS A 180 5.02 6.01 3.54
C LYS A 180 5.19 7.46 3.11
N ALA A 181 4.21 8.02 2.39
CA ALA A 181 4.24 9.43 2.02
C ALA A 181 4.36 10.35 3.25
N ILE A 182 3.56 10.10 4.30
CA ILE A 182 3.63 10.84 5.56
C ILE A 182 4.99 10.66 6.25
N TYR A 183 5.47 9.42 6.34
CA TYR A 183 6.75 9.10 6.97
C TYR A 183 7.91 9.83 6.29
N GLU A 184 8.00 9.74 4.96
CA GLU A 184 9.07 10.37 4.19
C GLU A 184 8.99 11.90 4.27
N THR A 185 7.80 12.49 4.32
CA THR A 185 7.65 13.94 4.56
C THR A 185 8.10 14.35 5.96
N ILE A 186 7.78 13.59 7.01
CA ILE A 186 8.28 13.85 8.37
C ILE A 186 9.81 13.75 8.41
N LYS A 187 10.38 12.73 7.77
CA LYS A 187 11.82 12.53 7.65
C LYS A 187 12.50 13.70 6.92
N GLN A 188 11.95 14.12 5.78
CA GLN A 188 12.49 15.25 5.00
C GLN A 188 12.42 16.58 5.75
N ASN A 189 11.45 16.76 6.65
CA ASN A 189 11.40 17.92 7.55
C ASN A 189 12.50 17.91 8.63
N GLY A 190 13.28 16.82 8.72
CA GLY A 190 14.46 16.69 9.57
C GLY A 190 14.15 16.23 10.99
N MET A 191 13.03 15.52 11.19
CA MET A 191 12.64 15.00 12.50
C MET A 191 13.65 13.96 13.00
N ASN A 192 14.17 14.16 14.20
CA ASN A 192 15.11 13.26 14.87
C ASN A 192 14.55 12.73 16.18
N TYR A 193 14.98 11.53 16.55
CA TYR A 193 14.69 11.00 17.88
C TYR A 193 15.45 11.77 18.96
N VAL A 194 14.74 12.20 19.99
CA VAL A 194 15.31 12.87 21.16
C VAL A 194 14.86 12.11 22.40
N ASN A 195 15.80 11.44 23.05
CA ASN A 195 15.53 10.79 24.34
C ASN A 195 15.45 11.86 25.43
N THR A 196 14.23 12.16 25.88
CA THR A 196 13.99 13.08 27.00
C THR A 196 13.83 12.27 28.29
N THR A 197 14.91 12.01 29.02
CA THR A 197 14.87 11.36 30.33
C THR A 197 14.45 12.29 31.47
N VAL A 198 14.32 13.59 31.20
CA VAL A 198 14.16 14.61 32.24
C VAL A 198 12.71 15.05 32.35
N SER A 199 12.03 14.57 33.40
CA SER A 199 10.83 15.20 33.94
C SER A 199 11.11 15.64 35.38
N PHE A 200 10.69 16.84 35.73
CA PHE A 200 10.80 17.38 37.09
C PHE A 200 9.69 16.84 38.03
N ALA A 201 8.84 15.93 37.55
CA ALA A 201 7.83 15.26 38.38
C ALA A 201 8.38 13.94 38.96
N PRO A 202 8.04 13.58 40.22
CA PRO A 202 8.50 12.34 40.84
C PRO A 202 8.17 11.10 39.98
N GLY A 203 9.16 10.21 39.79
CA GLY A 203 9.03 8.95 39.04
C GLY A 203 9.42 9.02 37.55
N ASN A 204 9.28 7.90 36.83
CA ASN A 204 9.53 7.75 35.38
C ASN A 204 8.43 8.46 34.54
N SER A 205 8.22 9.75 34.78
CA SER A 205 7.30 10.58 34.02
C SER A 205 8.02 11.21 32.82
N GLN A 206 7.34 11.38 31.70
CA GLN A 206 7.85 12.18 30.57
C GLN A 206 6.75 13.10 30.06
N ARG A 207 7.12 14.31 29.66
CA ARG A 207 6.19 15.25 29.04
C ARG A 207 5.96 14.85 27.58
N VAL A 208 4.69 14.78 27.17
CA VAL A 208 4.30 14.60 25.77
C VAL A 208 4.20 15.97 25.11
N LYS A 209 4.94 16.20 24.04
CA LYS A 209 4.88 17.43 23.24
C LYS A 209 3.64 17.42 22.36
N ARG A 210 3.16 18.61 22.00
CA ARG A 210 2.14 18.73 20.96
C ARG A 210 2.76 18.37 19.59
N PRO A 211 1.99 17.82 18.64
CA PRO A 211 2.48 17.57 17.28
C PRO A 211 3.14 18.79 16.63
N SER A 212 2.59 19.99 16.79
CA SER A 212 3.20 21.23 16.29
C SER A 212 4.56 21.54 16.92
N ASP A 213 4.74 21.26 18.20
CA ASP A 213 6.04 21.41 18.87
C ASP A 213 7.05 20.39 18.34
N THR A 214 6.64 19.13 18.16
CA THR A 214 7.48 18.06 17.59
C THR A 214 7.96 18.41 16.18
N ILE A 215 7.07 18.97 15.34
CA ILE A 215 7.39 19.43 13.98
C ILE A 215 8.39 20.60 14.03
N LYS A 216 8.08 21.66 14.79
CA LYS A 216 8.89 22.89 14.85
C LYS A 216 10.28 22.65 15.43
N LEU A 217 10.37 21.84 16.49
CA LEU A 217 11.64 21.49 17.13
C LEU A 217 12.41 20.41 16.37
N LYS A 218 11.78 19.77 15.36
CA LYS A 218 12.35 18.66 14.60
C LYS A 218 12.85 17.52 15.50
N GLY A 219 12.15 17.29 16.61
CA GLY A 219 12.66 16.44 17.69
C GLY A 219 11.59 15.91 18.64
N GLY A 220 11.47 14.59 18.74
CA GLY A 220 10.50 13.91 19.60
C GLY A 220 11.02 12.61 20.20
N ASN A 221 10.49 12.23 21.36
CA ASN A 221 10.64 10.87 21.88
C ASN A 221 9.62 9.91 21.21
N CYS A 222 9.54 8.67 21.67
CA CYS A 222 8.68 7.63 21.09
C CYS A 222 7.18 8.00 21.11
N ILE A 223 6.69 8.60 22.20
CA ILE A 223 5.28 9.01 22.29
C ILE A 223 5.01 10.29 21.49
N ASP A 224 5.95 11.25 21.46
CA ASP A 224 5.85 12.46 20.65
C ASP A 224 5.72 12.14 19.15
N GLY A 225 6.52 11.17 18.67
CA GLY A 225 6.42 10.65 17.31
C GLY A 225 5.08 9.97 17.07
N SER A 226 4.68 9.08 17.99
CA SER A 226 3.41 8.35 17.89
C SER A 226 2.18 9.27 17.80
N VAL A 227 2.10 10.31 18.63
CA VAL A 227 0.99 11.28 18.59
C VAL A 227 1.03 12.14 17.32
N LEU A 228 2.22 12.51 16.81
CA LEU A 228 2.36 13.23 15.55
C LEU A 228 1.84 12.40 14.37
N PHE A 229 2.30 11.16 14.22
CA PHE A 229 1.84 10.28 13.15
C PHE A 229 0.34 10.00 13.26
N ALA A 230 -0.16 9.70 14.47
CA ALA A 230 -1.60 9.50 14.69
C ALA A 230 -2.41 10.76 14.31
N SER A 231 -1.87 11.96 14.57
CA SER A 231 -2.53 13.23 14.20
C SER A 231 -2.60 13.39 12.69
N CYS A 232 -1.51 13.05 11.98
CA CYS A 232 -1.48 13.07 10.53
C CYS A 232 -2.49 12.08 9.93
N PHE A 233 -2.56 10.86 10.47
CA PHE A 233 -3.50 9.85 10.01
C PHE A 233 -4.96 10.21 10.29
N GLU A 234 -5.28 10.68 11.49
CA GLU A 234 -6.65 11.11 11.83
C GLU A 234 -7.08 12.31 10.98
N ALA A 235 -6.17 13.23 10.67
CA ALA A 235 -6.44 14.41 9.85
C ALA A 235 -6.80 14.11 8.39
N ILE A 236 -6.41 12.95 7.86
CA ILE A 236 -6.85 12.48 6.54
C ILE A 236 -8.35 12.15 6.56
N GLY A 237 -8.94 11.89 7.74
CA GLY A 237 -10.37 11.69 7.95
C GLY A 237 -10.89 10.29 7.58
N GLY A 238 -10.19 9.57 6.71
CA GLY A 238 -10.54 8.22 6.28
C GLY A 238 -9.70 7.10 6.90
N PHE A 239 -8.89 7.39 7.91
CA PHE A 239 -8.01 6.40 8.56
C PHE A 239 -8.31 6.25 10.04
N GLU A 240 -8.02 5.05 10.56
CA GLU A 240 -8.22 4.69 11.96
C GLU A 240 -6.86 4.42 12.62
N PRO A 241 -6.17 5.47 13.11
CA PRO A 241 -4.91 5.31 13.79
C PRO A 241 -5.11 4.79 15.22
N LEU A 242 -4.05 4.18 15.71
CA LEU A 242 -3.91 3.73 17.09
C LEU A 242 -2.54 4.10 17.62
N ILE A 243 -2.44 4.36 18.91
CA ILE A 243 -1.16 4.48 19.60
C ILE A 243 -0.96 3.20 20.41
N VAL A 244 0.19 2.55 20.21
CA VAL A 244 0.60 1.39 20.99
C VAL A 244 1.60 1.83 22.03
N ILE A 245 1.36 1.44 23.28
CA ILE A 245 2.27 1.68 24.39
C ILE A 245 2.68 0.35 24.98
N THR A 246 3.98 0.22 25.23
CA THR A 246 4.59 -0.95 25.86
C THR A 246 5.39 -0.51 27.09
N SER A 247 6.07 -1.44 27.76
CA SER A 247 7.00 -1.07 28.83
C SER A 247 8.20 -0.32 28.24
N GLY A 248 8.20 1.01 28.38
CA GLY A 248 9.32 1.88 27.98
C GLY A 248 9.34 2.31 26.52
N HIS A 249 8.36 1.93 25.71
CA HIS A 249 8.29 2.31 24.29
C HIS A 249 6.87 2.67 23.83
N ALA A 250 6.80 3.41 22.72
CA ALA A 250 5.54 3.73 22.06
C ALA A 250 5.76 3.83 20.55
N PHE A 251 4.77 3.37 19.79
CA PHE A 251 4.74 3.47 18.34
C PHE A 251 3.30 3.66 17.85
N VAL A 252 3.15 3.99 16.58
CA VAL A 252 1.84 4.18 15.96
C VAL A 252 1.44 2.92 15.21
N GLY A 253 0.15 2.62 15.18
CA GLY A 253 -0.41 1.71 14.20
C GLY A 253 -1.51 2.36 13.39
N LEU A 254 -1.87 1.68 12.32
CA LEU A 254 -2.87 2.14 11.37
C LEU A 254 -3.66 0.93 10.90
N ARG A 255 -4.98 0.96 11.05
CA ARG A 255 -5.84 -0.13 10.60
C ARG A 255 -5.74 -0.25 9.08
N THR A 256 -5.58 -1.47 8.57
CA THR A 256 -5.36 -1.69 7.13
C THR A 256 -6.61 -1.45 6.30
N TRP A 257 -7.80 -1.45 6.92
CA TRP A 257 -9.06 -1.12 6.27
C TRP A 257 -10.16 -0.83 7.30
N VAL A 258 -11.25 -0.20 6.88
CA VAL A 258 -12.44 -0.05 7.73
C VAL A 258 -12.93 -1.41 8.22
N ASP A 259 -13.24 -1.49 9.52
CA ASP A 259 -13.73 -2.69 10.22
C ASP A 259 -12.83 -3.94 10.16
N SER A 260 -11.58 -3.84 9.68
CA SER A 260 -10.63 -4.96 9.67
C SER A 260 -9.91 -5.08 11.01
N ASN A 261 -9.61 -6.30 11.48
CA ASN A 261 -8.78 -6.51 12.68
C ASN A 261 -7.27 -6.56 12.36
N ASN A 262 -6.87 -5.97 11.23
CA ASN A 262 -5.50 -5.99 10.75
C ASN A 262 -4.92 -4.58 10.84
N TYR A 263 -3.68 -4.49 11.29
CA TYR A 263 -2.96 -3.23 11.43
C TYR A 263 -1.57 -3.32 10.82
N ILE A 264 -1.09 -2.20 10.28
CA ILE A 264 0.35 -1.97 10.16
C ILE A 264 0.83 -1.19 11.38
N PHE A 265 2.07 -1.42 11.78
CA PHE A 265 2.71 -0.67 12.85
C PHE A 265 3.97 0.02 12.32
N ILE A 266 4.24 1.23 12.80
CA ILE A 266 5.33 2.07 12.29
C ILE A 266 6.20 2.50 13.47
N GLU A 267 7.47 2.11 13.43
CA GLU A 267 8.49 2.53 14.37
C GLU A 267 8.88 3.99 14.12
N THR A 268 8.33 4.89 14.94
CA THR A 268 8.49 6.34 14.74
C THR A 268 9.85 6.87 15.19
N THR A 269 10.57 6.16 16.05
CA THR A 269 11.87 6.63 16.58
C THR A 269 12.98 6.55 15.55
N ALA A 270 12.83 5.70 14.54
CA ALA A 270 13.81 5.54 13.48
C ALA A 270 13.60 6.52 12.30
N VAL A 271 12.64 7.44 12.37
CA VAL A 271 12.26 8.29 11.22
C VAL A 271 13.42 9.11 10.65
N GLY A 272 14.30 9.63 11.52
CA GLY A 272 15.47 10.41 11.10
C GLY A 272 16.61 9.59 10.49
N SER A 273 16.66 8.28 10.74
CA SER A 273 17.82 7.42 10.41
C SER A 273 17.49 6.22 9.51
N SER A 274 16.21 5.91 9.30
CA SER A 274 15.75 4.72 8.58
C SER A 274 14.75 5.06 7.47
N ASN A 275 14.53 4.13 6.54
CA ASN A 275 13.46 4.24 5.54
C ASN A 275 12.16 3.60 6.06
N PHE A 276 11.05 3.91 5.40
CA PHE A 276 9.73 3.41 5.80
C PHE A 276 9.67 1.89 5.88
N GLU A 277 10.25 1.16 4.92
CA GLU A 277 10.19 -0.31 4.89
C GLU A 277 10.83 -0.96 6.12
N LYS A 278 11.90 -0.37 6.64
CA LYS A 278 12.55 -0.82 7.89
C LYS A 278 11.81 -0.36 9.15
N ALA A 279 11.06 0.74 9.07
CA ALA A 279 10.24 1.21 10.18
C ALA A 279 8.92 0.43 10.30
N LEU A 280 8.48 -0.21 9.22
CA LEU A 280 7.28 -1.03 9.20
C LEU A 280 7.47 -2.32 10.02
N MET A 281 6.53 -2.58 10.93
CA MET A 281 6.51 -3.78 11.75
C MET A 281 5.23 -4.57 11.45
N SER A 282 5.36 -5.89 11.27
CA SER A 282 4.20 -6.76 11.12
C SER A 282 3.47 -6.95 12.44
N GLN A 283 2.17 -7.25 12.37
CA GLN A 283 1.37 -7.52 13.55
C GLN A 283 1.86 -8.76 14.30
N GLU A 284 2.25 -9.80 13.58
CA GLU A 284 2.82 -11.02 14.14
C GLU A 284 4.12 -10.70 14.90
N TYR A 285 4.96 -9.84 14.34
CA TYR A 285 6.20 -9.40 14.99
C TYR A 285 5.88 -8.67 16.30
N VAL A 286 5.01 -7.64 16.25
CA VAL A 286 4.64 -6.85 17.43
C VAL A 286 4.08 -7.74 18.54
N PHE A 287 3.15 -8.65 18.22
CA PHE A 287 2.56 -9.55 19.23
C PHE A 287 3.53 -10.61 19.73
N SER A 288 4.51 -11.03 18.92
CA SER A 288 5.54 -11.99 19.35
C SER A 288 6.56 -11.38 20.32
N ILE A 289 6.90 -10.09 20.14
CA ILE A 289 7.88 -9.37 20.95
C ILE A 289 7.24 -8.86 22.24
N TYR A 290 6.06 -8.24 22.13
CA TYR A 290 5.39 -7.59 23.25
C TYR A 290 4.25 -8.47 23.79
N LYS A 291 4.56 -9.72 24.12
CA LYS A 291 3.58 -10.77 24.49
C LYS A 291 2.58 -10.35 25.57
N GLU A 292 2.99 -9.49 26.50
CA GLU A 292 2.14 -8.94 27.56
C GLU A 292 2.37 -7.43 27.72
N GLY A 293 1.35 -6.69 28.15
CA GLY A 293 1.46 -5.27 28.48
C GLY A 293 1.32 -4.30 27.30
N LEU A 294 0.89 -4.78 26.13
CA LEU A 294 0.47 -3.90 25.03
C LEU A 294 -0.79 -3.14 25.42
N LYS A 295 -0.72 -1.82 25.40
CA LYS A 295 -1.88 -0.94 25.50
C LYS A 295 -2.17 -0.31 24.14
N PHE A 296 -3.35 -0.59 23.63
CA PHE A 296 -3.87 0.01 22.40
C PHE A 296 -4.77 1.19 22.75
N ILE A 297 -4.41 2.37 22.26
CA ILE A 297 -5.24 3.56 22.35
C ILE A 297 -5.80 3.80 20.96
N ASP A 298 -6.99 3.24 20.73
CA ASP A 298 -7.76 3.43 19.49
C ASP A 298 -8.32 4.87 19.47
N ILE A 299 -7.90 5.66 18.49
CA ILE A 299 -8.24 7.08 18.41
C ILE A 299 -9.72 7.27 18.11
N LYS A 300 -10.30 6.46 17.21
CA LYS A 300 -11.72 6.50 16.87
C LYS A 300 -12.57 6.22 18.11
N LYS A 301 -12.25 5.15 18.85
CA LYS A 301 -12.93 4.81 20.11
C LYS A 301 -12.77 5.90 21.17
N ALA A 302 -11.60 6.54 21.25
CA ALA A 302 -11.40 7.67 22.15
C ALA A 302 -12.31 8.87 21.80
N ARG A 303 -12.53 9.15 20.50
CA ARG A 303 -13.48 10.18 20.06
C ARG A 303 -14.92 9.84 20.41
N GLU A 304 -15.32 8.57 20.25
CA GLU A 304 -16.64 8.08 20.65
C GLU A 304 -16.90 8.24 22.16
N LEU A 305 -15.86 8.10 22.97
CA LEU A 305 -15.88 8.35 24.42
C LEU A 305 -15.82 9.85 24.79
N GLY A 306 -15.80 10.75 23.81
CA GLY A 306 -15.78 12.20 24.03
C GLY A 306 -14.40 12.79 24.35
N ILE A 307 -13.32 12.03 24.21
CA ILE A 307 -11.95 12.54 24.37
C ILE A 307 -11.62 13.37 23.13
N LYS A 308 -11.71 14.70 23.24
CA LYS A 308 -11.44 15.63 22.15
C LYS A 308 -9.95 15.98 22.04
N PRO A 309 -9.47 16.34 20.84
CA PRO A 309 -8.15 16.95 20.69
C PRO A 309 -7.96 18.16 21.60
N LEU A 310 -6.74 18.34 22.10
CA LEU A 310 -6.33 19.56 22.79
C LEU A 310 -6.41 20.76 21.83
N THR A 311 -6.93 21.87 22.33
CA THR A 311 -6.96 23.16 21.64
C THR A 311 -5.66 23.94 21.81
#